data_AF-A0A1W9RZR6-F1
#
_entry.id   AF-A0A1W9RZR6-F1
#
_cell.length_a   1.000
_cell.length_b   1.000
_cell.length_c   1.000
_cell.angle_alpha   90.00
_cell.angle_beta   90.00
_cell.angle_gamma   90.00
#
_symmetry.space_group_name_H-M   'P 1'
#
loop_
_entity.id
_entity.type
_entity.pdbx_description
1 polymer ?
#
loop_
_entity_poly.entity_id
_entity_poly.type
_entity_poly.pdbx_seq_one_letter_code
_entity_poly.pdbx_strand_id
1 'polypeptide(L)'
;MRQSLQRGNLSAEIADMKVNFPSGGARDAMNGIRLIFSIILLSFVSLGAKPPEVDTELEYWKRAYSINKNQSEKEALACRIGKYYYSRGLYKSAIEYLDKTGVSTCFFIRIKTLIVLGKLDEAFDLAERLKPDWLKSIIIGDIYFKKGKYQNAYTFYQLVPEDAAYKPFVLLKEAECLSLLGEMDEAQHIYSKLAGDFDGTFVAEVAKRRLKKEYREHYYIQLGAFSTEEAAISFKEKLEKEKGIELDIIDKTDGERTLYCVRYGDFPSRKGAENKAKEIFQDTIFLIGEQ
;
A
#
# COMPACT_ATOMS: atom_id res chain seq x y z
N MET A 1 49.67 53.08 -1.55
CA MET A 1 48.90 51.97 -0.95
C MET A 1 48.38 51.06 -2.05
N ARG A 2 49.11 49.99 -2.35
CA ARG A 2 48.58 48.78 -3.00
C ARG A 2 48.75 47.69 -1.97
N GLN A 3 47.66 47.12 -1.46
CA GLN A 3 47.72 45.84 -0.75
C GLN A 3 46.74 44.87 -1.38
N SER A 4 47.29 43.69 -1.62
CA SER A 4 46.81 42.52 -2.33
C SER A 4 45.50 41.95 -1.79
N LEU A 5 44.55 41.71 -2.69
CA LEU A 5 43.53 40.68 -2.49
C LEU A 5 44.20 39.30 -2.65
N GLN A 6 44.53 38.66 -1.53
CA GLN A 6 44.84 37.24 -1.51
C GLN A 6 43.58 36.45 -1.88
N ARG A 7 43.69 35.63 -2.94
CA ARG A 7 42.76 34.53 -3.19
C ARG A 7 42.93 33.50 -2.06
N GLY A 8 42.03 33.55 -1.08
CA GLY A 8 41.87 32.49 -0.09
C GLY A 8 41.36 31.22 -0.78
N ASN A 9 42.09 30.14 -0.59
CA ASN A 9 41.93 28.86 -1.27
C ASN A 9 40.74 28.10 -0.67
N LEU A 10 39.55 28.21 -1.28
CA LEU A 10 38.32 27.51 -0.86
C LEU A 10 38.51 25.97 -0.79
N SER A 11 39.51 25.45 -1.50
CA SER A 11 39.91 24.03 -1.49
C SER A 11 40.56 23.59 -0.17
N ALA A 12 41.18 24.50 0.57
CA ALA A 12 41.79 24.22 1.87
C ALA A 12 40.76 24.19 3.00
N GLU A 13 39.75 25.08 2.97
CA GLU A 13 38.66 25.09 3.96
C GLU A 13 37.75 23.85 3.88
N ILE A 14 37.66 23.22 2.71
CA ILE A 14 36.92 21.95 2.52
C ILE A 14 37.72 20.74 3.04
N ALA A 15 39.06 20.81 3.05
CA ALA A 15 39.92 19.70 3.46
C ALA A 15 39.99 19.50 4.99
N ASP A 16 39.74 20.55 5.77
CA ASP A 16 39.84 20.53 7.24
C ASP A 16 38.51 20.16 7.97
N MET A 17 37.40 19.96 7.26
CA MET A 17 36.20 19.34 7.85
C MET A 17 36.36 17.81 7.99
N LYS A 18 37.31 17.39 8.84
CA LYS A 18 37.31 16.04 9.42
C LYS A 18 36.22 15.95 10.48
N VAL A 19 34.98 15.72 10.05
CA VAL A 19 33.88 15.32 10.94
C VAL A 19 33.80 13.80 10.92
N ASN A 20 34.45 13.18 11.90
CA ASN A 20 34.21 11.79 12.30
C ASN A 20 32.80 11.72 12.90
N PHE A 21 31.82 10.98 12.36
CA PHE A 21 30.66 10.39 13.08
C PHE A 21 29.83 9.41 12.18
N PRO A 22 29.05 8.45 12.76
CA PRO A 22 28.81 7.11 12.20
C PRO A 22 27.45 6.86 11.50
N SER A 23 27.47 5.90 10.56
CA SER A 23 26.42 5.06 9.95
C SER A 23 24.93 5.52 9.92
N GLY A 24 24.47 6.00 8.75
CA GLY A 24 23.04 6.23 8.45
C GLY A 24 22.69 6.40 6.95
N GLY A 25 23.04 5.42 6.09
CA GLY A 25 23.16 5.56 4.62
C GLY A 25 21.96 6.10 3.81
N ALA A 26 20.71 6.08 4.30
CA ALA A 26 19.56 6.62 3.58
C ALA A 26 19.33 8.13 3.85
N ARG A 27 19.60 8.57 5.09
CA ARG A 27 19.57 9.99 5.46
C ARG A 27 20.79 10.71 4.89
N ASP A 28 21.92 10.01 4.80
CA ASP A 28 23.18 10.48 4.24
C ASP A 28 23.13 10.69 2.73
N ALA A 29 22.43 9.82 1.98
CA ALA A 29 22.22 10.02 0.55
C ALA A 29 21.33 11.23 0.25
N MET A 30 20.27 11.45 1.05
CA MET A 30 19.41 12.63 0.92
C MET A 30 20.12 13.92 1.36
N ASN A 31 20.95 13.85 2.40
CA ASN A 31 21.78 14.97 2.84
C ASN A 31 22.90 15.30 1.84
N GLY A 32 23.50 14.29 1.19
CA GLY A 32 24.46 14.47 0.11
C GLY A 32 23.83 15.06 -1.16
N ILE A 33 22.60 14.66 -1.50
CA ILE A 33 21.82 15.27 -2.61
C ILE A 33 21.44 16.71 -2.27
N ARG A 34 21.01 16.98 -1.03
CA ARG A 34 20.79 18.36 -0.55
C ARG A 34 22.06 19.20 -0.57
N LEU A 35 23.21 18.63 -0.23
CA LEU A 35 24.49 19.31 -0.23
C LEU A 35 24.92 19.67 -1.67
N ILE A 36 24.80 18.73 -2.61
CA ILE A 36 25.05 18.99 -4.04
C ILE A 36 24.08 20.06 -4.60
N PHE A 37 22.80 19.98 -4.24
CA PHE A 37 21.80 20.98 -4.62
C PHE A 37 22.12 22.35 -4.00
N SER A 38 22.59 22.39 -2.74
CA SER A 38 23.01 23.61 -2.07
C SER A 38 24.26 24.23 -2.67
N ILE A 39 25.21 23.42 -3.15
CA ILE A 39 26.44 23.88 -3.83
C ILE A 39 26.09 24.46 -5.20
N ILE A 40 25.18 23.83 -5.94
CA ILE A 40 24.67 24.34 -7.21
C ILE A 40 23.88 25.64 -6.96
N LEU A 41 22.98 25.68 -5.97
CA LEU A 41 22.25 26.90 -5.60
C LEU A 41 23.20 28.03 -5.18
N LEU A 42 24.23 27.74 -4.35
CA LEU A 42 25.25 28.71 -3.94
C LEU A 42 26.02 29.25 -5.14
N SER A 43 26.32 28.41 -6.14
CA SER A 43 27.00 28.84 -7.35
C SER A 43 26.15 29.82 -8.17
N PHE A 44 24.83 29.60 -8.27
CA PHE A 44 23.89 30.54 -8.91
C PHE A 44 23.74 31.85 -8.12
N VAL A 45 23.66 31.77 -6.78
CA VAL A 45 23.60 32.95 -5.88
C VAL A 45 24.89 33.78 -5.96
N SER A 46 26.06 33.15 -6.00
CA SER A 46 27.36 33.82 -6.12
C SER A 46 27.58 34.50 -7.49
N LEU A 47 26.83 34.08 -8.51
CA LEU A 47 26.85 34.63 -9.87
C LEU A 47 25.67 35.59 -10.15
N GLY A 48 24.82 35.86 -9.16
CA GLY A 48 23.63 36.72 -9.32
C GLY A 48 22.55 36.16 -10.26
N ALA A 49 22.61 34.86 -10.58
CA ALA A 49 21.69 34.20 -11.49
C ALA A 49 20.53 33.54 -10.72
N LYS A 50 19.30 33.75 -11.20
CA LYS A 50 18.09 33.16 -10.62
C LYS A 50 18.12 31.64 -10.81
N PRO A 51 17.82 30.82 -9.78
CA PRO A 51 17.77 29.36 -9.96
C PRO A 51 16.74 29.01 -11.05
N PRO A 52 17.05 28.08 -11.97
CA PRO A 52 16.11 27.68 -13.01
C PRO A 52 14.83 27.12 -12.38
N GLU A 53 13.67 27.44 -12.97
CA GLU A 53 12.40 26.81 -12.60
C GLU A 53 12.48 25.29 -12.84
N VAL A 54 11.75 24.50 -12.07
CA VAL A 54 11.87 23.01 -12.03
C VAL A 54 11.70 22.36 -13.42
N ASP A 55 10.89 22.95 -14.30
CA ASP A 55 10.73 22.46 -15.67
C ASP A 55 11.95 22.77 -16.56
N THR A 56 12.68 23.86 -16.27
CA THR A 56 13.95 24.21 -16.92
C THR A 56 15.08 23.24 -16.53
N GLU A 57 15.07 22.70 -15.32
CA GLU A 57 16.07 21.71 -14.87
C GLU A 57 15.95 20.38 -15.61
N LEU A 58 14.72 19.91 -15.84
CA LEU A 58 14.46 18.71 -16.65
C LEU A 58 14.96 18.90 -18.09
N GLU A 59 14.70 20.06 -18.70
CA GLU A 59 15.18 20.38 -20.05
C GLU A 59 16.70 20.39 -20.12
N TYR A 60 17.36 20.95 -19.10
CA TYR A 60 18.81 20.91 -19.00
C TYR A 60 19.34 19.47 -18.92
N TRP A 61 18.75 18.62 -18.07
CA TRP A 61 19.16 17.21 -17.99
C TRP A 61 18.93 16.46 -19.30
N LYS A 62 17.83 16.70 -19.99
CA LYS A 62 17.55 16.09 -21.30
C LYS A 62 18.55 16.53 -22.37
N ARG A 63 18.89 17.81 -22.41
CA ARG A 63 19.90 18.34 -23.33
C ARG A 63 21.29 17.79 -22.99
N ALA A 64 21.64 17.73 -21.72
CA ALA A 64 22.88 17.09 -21.27
C ALA A 64 22.91 15.61 -21.68
N TYR A 65 21.79 14.89 -21.50
CA TYR A 65 21.66 13.49 -21.89
C TYR A 65 21.85 13.29 -23.41
N SER A 66 21.33 14.18 -24.26
CA SER A 66 21.45 14.03 -25.72
C SER A 66 22.86 14.28 -26.24
N ILE A 67 23.58 15.26 -25.68
CA ILE A 67 24.91 15.66 -26.16
C ILE A 67 26.05 14.88 -25.51
N ASN A 68 25.83 14.29 -24.33
CA ASN A 68 26.89 13.62 -23.59
C ASN A 68 27.36 12.34 -24.30
N LYS A 69 28.67 12.15 -24.39
CA LYS A 69 29.31 10.97 -25.00
C LYS A 69 29.78 9.94 -23.98
N ASN A 70 29.93 10.35 -22.71
CA ASN A 70 30.30 9.45 -21.62
C ASN A 70 29.09 8.61 -21.20
N GLN A 71 29.23 7.28 -21.33
CA GLN A 71 28.15 6.35 -21.04
C GLN A 71 27.73 6.37 -19.57
N SER A 72 28.69 6.40 -18.64
CA SER A 72 28.38 6.43 -17.19
C SER A 72 27.61 7.69 -16.80
N GLU A 73 27.96 8.84 -17.38
CA GLU A 73 27.26 10.11 -17.13
C GLU A 73 25.87 10.12 -17.78
N LYS A 74 25.73 9.54 -18.98
CA LYS A 74 24.43 9.34 -19.63
C LYS A 74 23.50 8.47 -18.78
N GLU A 75 24.00 7.38 -18.22
CA GLU A 75 23.21 6.50 -17.35
C GLU A 75 22.81 7.21 -16.06
N ALA A 76 23.68 8.04 -15.48
CA ALA A 76 23.34 8.86 -14.31
C ALA A 76 22.24 9.89 -14.63
N LEU A 77 22.32 10.56 -15.79
CA LEU A 77 21.30 11.50 -16.26
C LEU A 77 19.97 10.80 -16.55
N ALA A 78 20.00 9.63 -17.21
CA ALA A 78 18.81 8.82 -17.45
C ALA A 78 18.14 8.40 -16.13
N CYS A 79 18.93 8.00 -15.13
CA CYS A 79 18.41 7.69 -13.79
C CYS A 79 17.73 8.91 -13.14
N ARG A 80 18.32 10.12 -13.25
CA ARG A 80 17.73 11.36 -12.73
C ARG A 80 16.42 11.74 -13.43
N ILE A 81 16.41 11.71 -14.76
CA ILE A 81 15.22 12.02 -15.58
C ILE A 81 14.10 11.01 -15.30
N GLY A 82 14.43 9.72 -15.23
CA GLY A 82 13.48 8.65 -14.89
C GLY A 82 12.85 8.84 -13.51
N LYS A 83 13.66 9.18 -12.50
CA LYS A 83 13.18 9.53 -11.14
C LYS A 83 12.24 10.74 -11.14
N TYR A 84 12.58 11.77 -11.90
CA TYR A 84 11.73 12.95 -12.06
C TYR A 84 10.35 12.55 -12.60
N TYR A 85 10.30 11.85 -13.74
CA TYR A 85 9.05 11.40 -14.33
C TYR A 85 8.23 10.49 -13.42
N TYR A 86 8.89 9.56 -12.71
CA TYR A 86 8.24 8.69 -11.75
C TYR A 86 7.54 9.49 -10.63
N SER A 87 8.22 10.49 -10.06
CA SER A 87 7.66 11.32 -8.98
C SER A 87 6.44 12.15 -9.39
N ARG A 88 6.29 12.42 -10.70
CA ARG A 88 5.14 13.10 -11.31
C ARG A 88 4.02 12.16 -11.77
N GLY A 89 4.18 10.85 -11.56
CA GLY A 89 3.23 9.84 -12.05
C GLY A 89 3.28 9.60 -13.57
N LEU A 90 4.29 10.12 -14.25
CA LEU A 90 4.47 9.99 -15.71
C LEU A 90 5.23 8.70 -16.04
N TYR A 91 4.64 7.55 -15.70
CA TYR A 91 5.32 6.26 -15.68
C TYR A 91 5.83 5.78 -17.05
N LYS A 92 5.11 6.10 -18.15
CA LYS A 92 5.57 5.78 -19.52
C LYS A 92 6.86 6.52 -19.87
N SER A 93 6.92 7.81 -19.58
CA SER A 93 8.14 8.59 -19.76
C SER A 93 9.24 8.17 -18.79
N ALA A 94 8.89 7.77 -17.57
CA ALA A 94 9.88 7.28 -16.60
C ALA A 94 10.60 6.03 -17.11
N ILE A 95 9.86 5.04 -17.62
CA ILE A 95 10.46 3.76 -18.03
C ILE A 95 11.40 3.93 -19.24
N GLU A 96 11.10 4.84 -20.16
CA GLU A 96 11.96 5.16 -21.31
C GLU A 96 13.37 5.60 -20.94
N TYR A 97 13.56 6.21 -19.76
CA TYR A 97 14.88 6.59 -19.26
C TYR A 97 15.42 5.56 -18.27
N LEU A 98 14.57 4.94 -17.44
CA LEU A 98 14.99 3.92 -16.49
C LEU A 98 15.52 2.65 -17.16
N ASP A 99 15.05 2.31 -18.37
CA ASP A 99 15.59 1.21 -19.16
C ASP A 99 17.00 1.48 -19.72
N LYS A 100 17.40 2.75 -19.75
CA LYS A 100 18.68 3.22 -20.33
C LYS A 100 19.76 3.44 -19.27
N THR A 101 19.55 3.01 -18.03
CA THR A 101 20.51 3.20 -16.93
C THR A 101 20.89 1.88 -16.28
N GLY A 102 22.20 1.65 -16.11
CA GLY A 102 22.75 0.58 -15.30
C GLY A 102 22.91 0.95 -13.82
N VAL A 103 22.49 2.16 -13.42
CA VAL A 103 22.65 2.65 -12.04
C VAL A 103 21.78 1.83 -11.09
N SER A 104 22.42 1.05 -10.22
CA SER A 104 21.78 0.15 -9.26
C SER A 104 20.71 0.82 -8.39
N THR A 105 20.96 2.06 -7.95
CA THR A 105 20.00 2.83 -7.14
C THR A 105 18.70 3.18 -7.87
N CYS A 106 18.65 3.02 -9.20
CA CYS A 106 17.46 3.22 -10.02
C CYS A 106 16.67 1.92 -10.26
N PHE A 107 17.22 0.74 -9.95
CA PHE A 107 16.56 -0.54 -10.22
C PHE A 107 15.24 -0.67 -9.47
N PHE A 108 15.19 -0.26 -8.20
CA PHE A 108 13.96 -0.29 -7.41
C PHE A 108 12.84 0.56 -8.04
N ILE A 109 13.18 1.75 -8.54
CA ILE A 109 12.21 2.67 -9.16
C ILE A 109 11.78 2.13 -10.52
N ARG A 110 12.71 1.53 -11.28
CA ARG A 110 12.40 0.82 -12.53
C ARG A 110 11.41 -0.30 -12.28
N ILE A 111 11.65 -1.18 -11.31
CA ILE A 111 10.74 -2.28 -10.96
C ILE A 111 9.36 -1.74 -10.58
N LYS A 112 9.28 -0.73 -9.69
CA LYS A 112 8.00 -0.12 -9.34
C LYS A 112 7.27 0.48 -10.53
N THR A 113 8.00 1.11 -11.45
CA THR A 113 7.43 1.66 -12.69
C THR A 113 6.85 0.54 -13.55
N LEU A 114 7.57 -0.57 -13.73
CA LEU A 114 7.11 -1.74 -14.47
C LEU A 114 5.84 -2.35 -13.83
N ILE A 115 5.79 -2.46 -12.51
CA ILE A 115 4.61 -2.94 -11.77
C ILE A 115 3.39 -2.05 -12.05
N VAL A 116 3.55 -0.72 -11.96
CA VAL A 116 2.45 0.22 -12.21
C VAL A 116 1.98 0.17 -13.67
N LEU A 117 2.89 -0.05 -14.61
CA LEU A 117 2.58 -0.22 -16.03
C LEU A 117 1.99 -1.60 -16.37
N GLY A 118 1.87 -2.52 -15.41
CA GLY A 118 1.38 -3.88 -15.63
C GLY A 118 2.37 -4.81 -16.33
N LYS A 119 3.64 -4.39 -16.49
CA LYS A 119 4.72 -5.19 -17.07
C LYS A 119 5.32 -6.14 -16.02
N LEU A 120 4.48 -7.05 -15.53
CA LEU A 120 4.76 -7.82 -14.31
C LEU A 120 5.86 -8.88 -14.48
N ASP A 121 6.05 -9.42 -15.69
CA ASP A 121 7.13 -10.39 -15.96
C ASP A 121 8.50 -9.70 -16.03
N GLU A 122 8.59 -8.58 -16.75
CA GLU A 122 9.81 -7.75 -16.78
C GLU A 122 10.18 -7.26 -15.36
N ALA A 123 9.18 -6.90 -14.56
CA ALA A 123 9.37 -6.50 -13.16
C ALA A 123 9.95 -7.66 -12.32
N PHE A 124 9.47 -8.89 -12.54
CA PHE A 124 9.92 -10.08 -11.83
C PHE A 124 11.38 -10.40 -12.13
N ASP A 125 11.75 -10.45 -13.42
CA ASP A 125 13.12 -10.74 -13.86
C ASP A 125 14.15 -9.74 -13.30
N LEU A 126 13.73 -8.48 -13.14
CA LEU A 126 14.57 -7.45 -12.55
C LEU A 126 14.60 -7.54 -11.01
N ALA A 127 13.48 -7.87 -10.37
CA ALA A 127 13.39 -8.07 -8.92
C ALA A 127 14.27 -9.24 -8.43
N GLU A 128 14.42 -10.29 -9.25
CA GLU A 128 15.29 -11.44 -8.95
C GLU A 128 16.74 -11.05 -8.66
N ARG A 129 17.19 -9.90 -9.17
CA ARG A 129 18.55 -9.36 -9.05
C ARG A 129 18.75 -8.48 -7.82
N LEU A 130 17.69 -8.17 -7.06
CA LEU A 130 17.76 -7.29 -5.91
C LEU A 130 18.50 -7.96 -4.75
N LYS A 131 19.27 -7.13 -4.03
CA LYS A 131 19.80 -7.40 -2.71
C LYS A 131 19.48 -6.20 -1.81
N PRO A 132 19.16 -6.38 -0.53
CA PRO A 132 19.11 -7.65 0.22
C PRO A 132 17.88 -8.53 -0.10
N ASP A 133 17.94 -9.81 0.28
CA ASP A 133 16.90 -10.81 -0.07
C ASP A 133 15.52 -10.47 0.48
N TRP A 134 15.42 -9.83 1.65
CA TRP A 134 14.11 -9.39 2.18
C TRP A 134 13.45 -8.32 1.30
N LEU A 135 14.22 -7.42 0.68
CA LEU A 135 13.68 -6.42 -0.25
C LEU A 135 13.17 -7.08 -1.54
N LYS A 136 13.91 -8.08 -2.02
CA LYS A 136 13.50 -8.94 -3.13
C LYS A 136 12.18 -9.63 -2.80
N SER A 137 12.05 -10.23 -1.61
CA SER A 137 10.83 -10.91 -1.18
C SER A 137 9.60 -10.00 -1.17
N ILE A 138 9.71 -8.78 -0.64
CA ILE A 138 8.60 -7.81 -0.66
C ILE A 138 8.15 -7.51 -2.09
N ILE A 139 9.12 -7.22 -2.98
CA ILE A 139 8.83 -6.80 -4.35
C ILE A 139 8.24 -7.95 -5.18
N ILE A 140 8.75 -9.17 -5.01
CA ILE A 140 8.19 -10.35 -5.67
C ILE A 140 6.79 -10.66 -5.12
N GLY A 141 6.58 -10.51 -3.82
CA GLY A 141 5.26 -10.60 -3.19
C GLY A 141 4.27 -9.62 -3.85
N ASP A 142 4.66 -8.34 -4.01
CA ASP A 142 3.83 -7.32 -4.67
C ASP A 142 3.51 -7.68 -6.13
N ILE A 143 4.46 -8.29 -6.85
CA ILE A 143 4.25 -8.75 -8.23
C ILE A 143 3.23 -9.90 -8.27
N TYR A 144 3.37 -10.91 -7.40
CA TYR A 144 2.40 -11.99 -7.31
C TYR A 144 1.01 -11.51 -6.89
N PHE A 145 0.95 -10.56 -5.96
CA PHE A 145 -0.28 -9.92 -5.53
C PHE A 145 -0.99 -9.25 -6.71
N LYS A 146 -0.24 -8.49 -7.53
CA LYS A 146 -0.77 -7.87 -8.75
C LYS A 146 -1.20 -8.87 -9.83
N LYS A 147 -0.61 -10.06 -9.86
CA LYS A 147 -1.04 -11.17 -10.73
C LYS A 147 -2.28 -11.91 -10.20
N GLY A 148 -2.81 -11.55 -9.02
CA GLY A 148 -3.91 -12.27 -8.37
C GLY A 148 -3.50 -13.62 -7.77
N LYS A 149 -2.20 -13.89 -7.66
CA LYS A 149 -1.66 -15.14 -7.09
C LYS A 149 -1.38 -14.95 -5.60
N TYR A 150 -2.44 -14.82 -4.82
CA TYR A 150 -2.37 -14.39 -3.42
C TYR A 150 -1.61 -15.36 -2.52
N GLN A 151 -1.72 -16.68 -2.75
CA GLN A 151 -0.94 -17.66 -1.99
C GLN A 151 0.57 -17.48 -2.19
N ASN A 152 1.01 -17.29 -3.43
CA ASN A 152 2.43 -17.03 -3.72
C ASN A 152 2.88 -15.71 -3.09
N ALA A 153 2.06 -14.66 -3.19
CA ALA A 153 2.36 -13.37 -2.57
C ALA A 153 2.58 -13.51 -1.06
N TYR A 154 1.65 -14.19 -0.38
CA TYR A 154 1.72 -14.49 1.05
C TYR A 154 3.02 -15.22 1.41
N THR A 155 3.38 -16.29 0.70
CA THR A 155 4.63 -17.02 0.94
C THR A 155 5.87 -16.13 0.84
N PHE A 156 5.94 -15.22 -0.14
CA PHE A 156 7.06 -14.29 -0.26
C PHE A 156 7.07 -13.24 0.84
N TYR A 157 5.92 -12.74 1.27
CA TYR A 157 5.84 -11.80 2.38
C TYR A 157 6.32 -12.43 3.70
N GLN A 158 6.03 -13.70 3.95
CA GLN A 158 6.52 -14.44 5.12
C GLN A 158 8.05 -14.58 5.19
N LEU A 159 8.76 -14.43 4.07
CA LEU A 159 10.23 -14.47 4.06
C LEU A 159 10.86 -13.18 4.61
N VAL A 160 10.07 -12.15 4.91
CA VAL A 160 10.55 -10.90 5.48
C VAL A 160 10.76 -11.07 7.00
N PRO A 161 11.99 -10.81 7.52
CA PRO A 161 12.29 -10.95 8.95
C PRO A 161 11.39 -10.10 9.85
N GLU A 162 11.06 -10.63 11.03
CA GLU A 162 10.19 -9.96 12.00
C GLU A 162 10.76 -8.62 12.51
N ASP A 163 12.09 -8.51 12.61
CA ASP A 163 12.81 -7.30 13.04
C ASP A 163 13.02 -6.28 11.93
N ALA A 164 12.61 -6.58 10.69
CA ALA A 164 12.74 -5.65 9.58
C ALA A 164 11.86 -4.42 9.81
N ALA A 165 12.42 -3.22 9.61
CA ALA A 165 11.69 -1.95 9.77
C ALA A 165 10.39 -1.86 8.95
N TYR A 166 10.29 -2.62 7.86
CA TYR A 166 9.11 -2.68 6.98
C TYR A 166 8.10 -3.77 7.36
N LYS A 167 8.37 -4.59 8.37
CA LYS A 167 7.51 -5.72 8.74
C LYS A 167 6.04 -5.33 8.98
N PRO A 168 5.69 -4.20 9.62
CA PRO A 168 4.28 -3.82 9.79
C PRO A 168 3.55 -3.63 8.45
N PHE A 169 4.24 -3.04 7.47
CA PHE A 169 3.69 -2.91 6.11
C PHE A 169 3.52 -4.26 5.42
N VAL A 170 4.43 -5.20 5.67
CA VAL A 170 4.37 -6.55 5.10
C VAL A 170 3.26 -7.37 5.76
N LEU A 171 3.08 -7.28 7.07
CA LEU A 171 1.96 -7.89 7.78
C LEU A 171 0.60 -7.40 7.25
N LEU A 172 0.49 -6.11 6.92
CA LEU A 172 -0.70 -5.59 6.28
C LEU A 172 -0.96 -6.26 4.92
N LYS A 173 0.11 -6.52 4.15
CA LYS A 173 0.03 -7.24 2.87
C LYS A 173 -0.30 -8.71 3.03
N GLU A 174 0.24 -9.36 4.07
CA GLU A 174 -0.11 -10.72 4.45
C GLU A 174 -1.60 -10.84 4.77
N ALA A 175 -2.14 -9.95 5.61
CA ALA A 175 -3.56 -9.90 5.94
C ALA A 175 -4.45 -9.61 4.71
N GLU A 176 -4.00 -8.73 3.81
CA GLU A 176 -4.70 -8.51 2.53
C GLU A 176 -4.72 -9.77 1.65
N CYS A 177 -3.65 -10.59 1.66
CA CYS A 177 -3.65 -11.87 0.94
C CYS A 177 -4.62 -12.87 1.58
N LEU A 178 -4.61 -13.01 2.90
CA LEU A 178 -5.47 -13.93 3.64
C LEU A 178 -6.96 -13.59 3.42
N SER A 179 -7.33 -12.31 3.52
CA SER A 179 -8.69 -11.84 3.21
C SER A 179 -9.10 -12.19 1.77
N LEU A 180 -8.20 -12.04 0.79
CA LEU A 180 -8.48 -12.40 -0.62
C LEU A 180 -8.48 -13.92 -0.88
N LEU A 181 -7.91 -14.73 0.02
CA LEU A 181 -7.95 -16.19 -0.02
C LEU A 181 -9.19 -16.75 0.69
N GLY A 182 -9.90 -15.94 1.48
CA GLY A 182 -11.05 -16.37 2.29
C GLY A 182 -10.71 -16.72 3.74
N GLU A 183 -9.44 -16.62 4.13
CA GLU A 183 -8.92 -16.91 5.48
C GLU A 183 -9.16 -15.69 6.40
N MET A 184 -10.43 -15.45 6.71
CA MET A 184 -10.89 -14.22 7.33
C MET A 184 -10.46 -14.11 8.80
N ASP A 185 -10.45 -15.21 9.54
CA ASP A 185 -10.09 -15.22 10.95
C ASP A 185 -8.61 -14.83 11.15
N GLU A 186 -7.70 -15.40 10.34
CA GLU A 186 -6.29 -15.02 10.36
C GLU A 186 -6.07 -13.58 9.89
N ALA A 187 -6.78 -13.14 8.85
CA ALA A 187 -6.69 -11.76 8.37
C ALA A 187 -7.10 -10.76 9.47
N GLN A 188 -8.23 -11.01 10.14
CA GLN A 188 -8.74 -10.18 11.24
C GLN A 188 -7.79 -10.17 12.43
N HIS A 189 -7.20 -11.32 12.77
CA HIS A 189 -6.20 -11.40 13.83
C HIS A 189 -5.02 -10.48 13.55
N ILE A 190 -4.46 -10.52 12.33
CA ILE A 190 -3.34 -9.65 11.94
C ILE A 190 -3.77 -8.18 11.91
N TYR A 191 -4.94 -7.84 11.36
CA TYR A 191 -5.42 -6.46 11.37
C TYR A 191 -5.62 -5.92 12.80
N SER A 192 -6.14 -6.74 13.71
CA SER A 192 -6.35 -6.36 15.11
C SER A 192 -5.03 -6.09 15.82
N LYS A 193 -4.04 -6.97 15.60
CA LYS A 193 -2.67 -6.77 16.07
C LYS A 193 -2.07 -5.47 15.52
N LEU A 194 -2.19 -5.23 14.21
CA LEU A 194 -1.69 -4.01 13.58
C LEU A 194 -2.37 -2.73 14.10
N ALA A 195 -3.68 -2.79 14.36
CA ALA A 195 -4.45 -1.68 14.88
C ALA A 195 -4.08 -1.30 16.32
N GLY A 196 -3.69 -2.30 17.14
CA GLY A 196 -3.25 -2.12 18.53
C GLY A 196 -1.77 -1.77 18.66
N ASP A 197 -0.89 -2.66 18.18
CA ASP A 197 0.57 -2.58 18.41
C ASP A 197 1.22 -1.37 17.71
N PHE A 198 0.60 -0.86 16.64
CA PHE A 198 1.13 0.24 15.83
C PHE A 198 0.18 1.44 15.80
N ASP A 199 -0.57 1.69 16.88
CA ASP A 199 -1.53 2.79 16.94
C ASP A 199 -0.89 4.15 16.58
N GLY A 200 -1.67 5.01 15.92
CA GLY A 200 -1.20 6.30 15.39
C GLY A 200 -0.37 6.20 14.10
N THR A 201 -0.06 5.00 13.59
CA THR A 201 0.62 4.83 12.29
C THR A 201 -0.35 4.72 11.12
N PHE A 202 0.15 4.95 9.91
CA PHE A 202 -0.61 4.72 8.68
C PHE A 202 -1.10 3.27 8.55
N VAL A 203 -0.26 2.30 8.92
CA VAL A 203 -0.59 0.87 8.82
C VAL A 203 -1.75 0.52 9.76
N ALA A 204 -1.72 1.02 11.00
CA ALA A 204 -2.82 0.84 11.95
C ALA A 204 -4.12 1.48 11.47
N GLU A 205 -4.06 2.67 10.87
CA GLU A 205 -5.25 3.32 10.31
C GLU A 205 -5.85 2.52 9.14
N VAL A 206 -5.01 1.96 8.27
CA VAL A 206 -5.49 1.05 7.22
C VAL A 206 -6.11 -0.21 7.84
N ALA A 207 -5.44 -0.84 8.80
CA ALA A 207 -5.94 -2.04 9.48
C ALA A 207 -7.30 -1.78 10.16
N LYS A 208 -7.46 -0.67 10.89
CA LYS A 208 -8.74 -0.24 11.48
C LYS A 208 -9.84 -0.06 10.44
N ARG A 209 -9.51 0.47 9.26
CA ARG A 209 -10.48 0.58 8.15
C ARG A 209 -10.84 -0.77 7.55
N ARG A 210 -9.88 -1.70 7.44
CA ARG A 210 -10.14 -3.07 6.98
C ARG A 210 -11.05 -3.79 7.94
N LEU A 211 -10.72 -3.73 9.24
CA LEU A 211 -11.61 -4.18 10.31
C LEU A 211 -12.98 -3.56 10.15
N LYS A 212 -13.15 -2.24 10.11
CA LYS A 212 -14.49 -1.60 9.92
C LYS A 212 -15.22 -1.95 8.61
N LYS A 213 -14.50 -2.27 7.54
CA LYS A 213 -15.11 -2.59 6.23
C LYS A 213 -15.55 -4.05 6.16
N GLU A 214 -14.83 -4.93 6.84
CA GLU A 214 -15.15 -6.36 6.98
C GLU A 214 -16.10 -6.60 8.18
N TYR A 215 -16.02 -5.79 9.24
CA TYR A 215 -17.07 -5.50 10.24
C TYR A 215 -18.14 -4.57 9.63
N ARG A 216 -18.70 -4.94 8.48
CA ARG A 216 -20.07 -4.48 8.24
C ARG A 216 -20.92 -5.34 9.15
N GLU A 217 -21.63 -4.72 10.09
CA GLU A 217 -22.76 -5.36 10.73
C GLU A 217 -23.60 -6.01 9.62
N HIS A 218 -23.63 -7.32 9.63
CA HIS A 218 -24.42 -8.09 8.70
C HIS A 218 -25.84 -8.07 9.25
N TYR A 219 -26.75 -7.47 8.49
CA TYR A 219 -28.13 -7.31 8.90
C TYR A 219 -28.96 -8.46 8.38
N TYR A 220 -29.92 -8.91 9.18
CA TYR A 220 -30.88 -9.93 8.78
C TYR A 220 -32.29 -9.45 9.06
N ILE A 221 -33.27 -10.03 8.37
CA ILE A 221 -34.68 -9.73 8.61
C ILE A 221 -35.23 -10.85 9.51
N GLN A 222 -35.54 -10.54 10.76
CA GLN A 222 -36.18 -11.47 11.69
C GLN A 222 -37.69 -11.45 11.49
N LEU A 223 -38.26 -12.61 11.21
CA LEU A 223 -39.68 -12.78 10.87
C LEU A 223 -40.49 -13.36 12.04
N GLY A 224 -39.81 -14.00 13.00
CA GLY A 224 -40.42 -14.51 14.22
C GLY A 224 -39.39 -14.96 15.25
N ALA A 225 -39.80 -15.02 16.52
CA ALA A 225 -39.04 -15.61 17.61
C ALA A 225 -39.98 -16.54 18.40
N PHE A 226 -39.57 -17.79 18.56
CA PHE A 226 -40.42 -18.86 19.12
C PHE A 226 -39.77 -19.47 20.35
N SER A 227 -40.57 -19.91 21.32
CA SER A 227 -40.07 -20.58 22.53
C SER A 227 -39.71 -22.05 22.32
N THR A 228 -40.09 -22.65 21.18
CA THR A 228 -39.76 -24.04 20.83
C THR A 228 -39.30 -24.13 19.38
N GLU A 229 -38.43 -25.09 19.09
CA GLU A 229 -37.84 -25.29 17.77
C GLU A 229 -38.91 -25.73 16.76
N GLU A 230 -39.83 -26.60 17.17
CA GLU A 230 -40.89 -27.13 16.30
C GLU A 230 -41.82 -26.02 15.79
N ALA A 231 -42.10 -25.02 16.63
CA ALA A 231 -42.90 -23.87 16.24
C ALA A 231 -42.16 -22.99 15.22
N ALA A 232 -40.85 -22.81 15.39
CA ALA A 232 -40.02 -22.09 14.43
C ALA A 232 -39.91 -22.84 13.09
N ILE A 233 -39.72 -24.16 13.11
CA ILE A 233 -39.68 -25.01 11.91
C ILE A 233 -41.02 -24.93 11.16
N SER A 234 -42.14 -25.11 11.85
CA SER A 234 -43.46 -25.05 11.22
C SER A 234 -43.75 -23.68 10.58
N PHE A 235 -43.34 -22.59 11.25
CA PHE A 235 -43.44 -21.24 10.70
C PHE A 235 -42.53 -21.05 9.48
N LYS A 236 -41.27 -21.51 9.56
CA LYS A 236 -40.30 -21.48 8.46
C LYS A 236 -40.85 -22.18 7.22
N GLU A 237 -41.23 -23.45 7.33
CA GLU A 237 -41.69 -24.26 6.19
C GLU A 237 -42.92 -23.65 5.50
N LYS A 238 -43.86 -23.13 6.29
CA LYS A 238 -45.03 -22.43 5.76
C LYS A 238 -44.62 -21.21 4.93
N LEU A 239 -43.76 -20.36 5.49
CA LEU A 239 -43.39 -19.10 4.87
C LEU A 239 -42.49 -19.29 3.65
N GLU A 240 -41.57 -20.26 3.68
CA GLU A 240 -40.76 -20.68 2.53
C GLU A 240 -41.65 -21.14 1.37
N LYS A 241 -42.68 -21.95 1.66
CA LYS A 241 -43.63 -22.42 0.65
C LYS A 241 -44.50 -21.29 0.07
N GLU A 242 -44.95 -20.36 0.90
CA GLU A 242 -45.80 -19.24 0.47
C GLU A 242 -45.04 -18.19 -0.34
N LYS A 243 -43.77 -17.94 0.01
CA LYS A 243 -42.97 -16.84 -0.55
C LYS A 243 -41.90 -17.30 -1.54
N GLY A 244 -41.60 -18.59 -1.63
CA GLY A 244 -40.56 -19.13 -2.51
C GLY A 244 -39.16 -18.67 -2.13
N ILE A 245 -38.87 -18.61 -0.84
CA ILE A 245 -37.60 -18.15 -0.26
C ILE A 245 -36.99 -19.21 0.65
N GLU A 246 -35.74 -19.03 1.03
CA GLU A 246 -35.04 -19.83 2.03
C GLU A 246 -34.82 -19.02 3.30
N LEU A 247 -35.12 -19.62 4.45
CA LEU A 247 -35.03 -18.99 5.78
C LEU A 247 -34.09 -19.79 6.68
N ASP A 248 -33.45 -19.11 7.62
CA ASP A 248 -32.63 -19.73 8.67
C ASP A 248 -33.35 -19.71 10.02
N ILE A 249 -33.01 -20.68 10.87
CA ILE A 249 -33.35 -20.66 12.29
C ILE A 249 -32.04 -20.51 13.06
N ILE A 250 -32.00 -19.57 14.00
CA ILE A 250 -30.89 -19.42 14.94
C ILE A 250 -31.39 -19.44 16.38
N ASP A 251 -30.56 -19.97 17.26
CA ASP A 251 -30.82 -19.97 18.69
C ASP A 251 -30.32 -18.66 19.29
N LYS A 252 -31.19 -17.99 20.05
CA LYS A 252 -30.85 -16.78 20.79
C LYS A 252 -31.17 -16.97 22.27
N THR A 253 -30.14 -16.95 23.09
CA THR A 253 -30.30 -17.00 24.55
C THR A 253 -30.65 -15.62 25.08
N ASP A 254 -31.81 -15.53 25.76
CA ASP A 254 -32.27 -14.35 26.49
C ASP A 254 -32.43 -14.72 27.97
N GLY A 255 -31.38 -14.50 28.76
CA GLY A 255 -31.29 -14.96 30.14
C GLY A 255 -31.26 -16.49 30.24
N GLU A 256 -32.25 -17.08 30.92
CA GLU A 256 -32.40 -18.54 31.07
C GLU A 256 -33.23 -19.19 29.94
N ARG A 257 -33.72 -18.41 28.98
CA ARG A 257 -34.61 -18.90 27.92
C ARG A 257 -33.87 -18.92 26.58
N THR A 258 -34.04 -20.01 25.82
CA THR A 258 -33.62 -20.09 24.42
C THR A 258 -34.82 -19.76 23.55
N LEU A 259 -34.64 -18.79 22.64
CA LEU A 259 -35.59 -18.46 21.60
C LEU A 259 -35.05 -18.92 20.24
N TYR A 260 -35.92 -19.48 19.43
CA TYR A 260 -35.64 -19.91 18.07
C TYR A 260 -36.10 -18.82 17.11
N CYS A 261 -35.16 -18.05 16.57
CA CYS A 261 -35.43 -16.91 15.71
C CYS A 261 -35.37 -17.30 14.24
N VAL A 262 -36.48 -17.10 13.52
CA VAL A 262 -36.56 -17.32 12.07
C VAL A 262 -36.13 -16.05 11.36
N ARG A 263 -35.09 -16.13 10.52
CA ARG A 263 -34.51 -14.99 9.82
C ARG A 263 -34.37 -15.21 8.32
N TYR A 264 -34.35 -14.12 7.57
CA TYR A 264 -34.14 -14.10 6.13
C TYR A 264 -32.94 -13.25 5.76
N GLY A 265 -32.07 -13.85 4.96
CA GLY A 265 -30.98 -13.20 4.25
C GLY A 265 -29.84 -12.70 5.12
N ASP A 266 -28.81 -12.25 4.43
CA ASP A 266 -27.64 -11.59 4.97
C ASP A 266 -27.35 -10.34 4.15
N PHE A 267 -27.45 -9.17 4.78
CA PHE A 267 -27.43 -7.89 4.10
C PHE A 267 -26.29 -6.99 4.61
N PRO A 268 -25.51 -6.38 3.72
CA PRO A 268 -24.38 -5.52 4.11
C PRO A 268 -24.81 -4.13 4.62
N SER A 269 -26.12 -3.88 4.78
CA SER A 269 -26.66 -2.62 5.32
C SER A 269 -28.10 -2.76 5.81
N ARG A 270 -28.44 -2.09 6.91
CA ARG A 270 -29.80 -2.01 7.46
C ARG A 270 -30.83 -1.57 6.44
N LYS A 271 -30.54 -0.50 5.68
CA LYS A 271 -31.44 0.04 4.66
C LYS A 271 -31.69 -0.96 3.52
N GLY A 272 -30.68 -1.76 3.18
CA GLY A 272 -30.82 -2.86 2.20
C GLY A 272 -31.78 -3.94 2.71
N ALA A 273 -31.61 -4.37 3.96
CA ALA A 273 -32.51 -5.31 4.62
C ALA A 273 -33.95 -4.74 4.70
N GLU A 274 -34.13 -3.48 5.13
CA GLU A 274 -35.45 -2.84 5.20
C GLU A 274 -36.15 -2.76 3.84
N ASN A 275 -35.42 -2.40 2.77
CA ASN A 275 -35.98 -2.34 1.43
C ASN A 275 -36.41 -3.73 0.95
N LYS A 276 -35.59 -4.75 1.20
CA LYS A 276 -35.91 -6.13 0.81
C LYS A 276 -37.07 -6.69 1.62
N ALA A 277 -37.16 -6.33 2.90
CA ALA A 277 -38.29 -6.69 3.74
C ALA A 277 -39.60 -6.08 3.23
N LYS A 278 -39.58 -4.80 2.83
CA LYS A 278 -40.74 -4.13 2.19
C LYS A 278 -41.09 -4.69 0.81
N GLU A 279 -40.17 -5.38 0.14
CA GLU A 279 -40.43 -6.03 -1.15
C GLU A 279 -41.16 -7.37 -0.95
N ILE A 280 -40.69 -8.19 -0.01
CA ILE A 280 -41.10 -9.60 0.13
C ILE A 280 -42.16 -9.80 1.23
N PHE A 281 -42.07 -9.02 2.30
CA PHE A 281 -42.80 -9.21 3.56
C PHE A 281 -43.76 -8.05 3.87
N GLN A 282 -44.43 -7.51 2.85
CA GLN A 282 -45.36 -6.37 2.99
C GLN A 282 -46.45 -6.57 4.05
N ASP A 283 -46.93 -7.81 4.19
CA ASP A 283 -48.01 -8.19 5.10
C ASP A 283 -47.51 -8.94 6.35
N THR A 284 -46.21 -8.90 6.63
CA THR A 284 -45.60 -9.65 7.75
C THR A 284 -44.86 -8.69 8.68
N ILE A 285 -45.06 -8.85 9.98
CA ILE A 285 -44.29 -8.08 10.97
C ILE A 285 -42.85 -8.61 10.95
N PHE A 286 -41.89 -7.71 10.78
CA PHE A 286 -40.47 -8.06 10.79
C PHE A 286 -39.66 -7.08 11.64
N LEU A 287 -38.49 -7.53 12.08
CA LEU A 287 -37.47 -6.71 12.70
C LEU A 287 -36.19 -6.81 11.87
N ILE A 288 -35.37 -5.76 11.91
CA ILE A 288 -34.01 -5.83 11.35
C ILE A 288 -33.07 -6.10 12.52
N GLY A 289 -32.40 -7.24 12.48
CA GLY A 289 -31.38 -7.63 13.43
C GLY A 289 -29.97 -7.38 12.87
N GLU A 290 -29.02 -7.27 13.78
CA GLU A 290 -27.58 -7.14 13.52
C GLU A 290 -26.91 -8.44 14.01
N GLN A 291 -26.03 -9.03 13.19
CA GLN A 291 -25.18 -10.15 13.59
C GLN A 291 -24.05 -9.70 14.52
#